data_AF-A0A834LVZ0-F1
#
_entry.id   AF-A0A834LVZ0-F1
#
_cell.length_a   1.000
_cell.length_b   1.000
_cell.length_c   1.000
_cell.angle_alpha   90.00
_cell.angle_beta   90.00
_cell.angle_gamma   90.00
#
_symmetry.space_group_name_H-M   'P 1'
#
loop_
_entity.id
_entity.type
_entity.pdbx_description
1 polymer ?
#
loop_
_entity_poly.entity_id
_entity_poly.type
_entity_poly.pdbx_seq_one_letter_code
_entity_poly.pdbx_strand_id
1 'polypeptide(L)'
;MSTLLEAYKNNPVQLHHLIPLDFPSLRAVPESHVWPESYNFRLSPPDENLSIPIVDLKDPNIADNIGRACQTWGIFQVTNHGLPSGLLEDVEYEARRLFSLPVEQKRKVLRSPGGATGYGCARITPFFPKFMWHEGFTIMGSSVDHARVLWPHGYKRFW
;
A
#
# COMPACT_ATOMS: atom_id res chain seq x y z
N MET A 1 -15.26 -21.02 -1.31
CA MET A 1 -14.21 -20.01 -1.02
C MET A 1 -14.92 -18.66 -0.96
N SER A 2 -14.81 -17.90 0.13
CA SER A 2 -15.35 -16.54 0.17
C SER A 2 -14.45 -15.60 -0.63
N THR A 3 -15.04 -14.65 -1.35
CA THR A 3 -14.26 -13.61 -2.04
C THR A 3 -13.63 -12.66 -1.03
N LEU A 4 -12.52 -12.01 -1.38
CA LEU A 4 -11.89 -10.99 -0.52
C LEU A 4 -12.88 -9.86 -0.16
N LEU A 5 -13.76 -9.51 -1.11
CA LEU A 5 -14.81 -8.52 -0.90
C LEU A 5 -15.86 -9.00 0.12
N GLU A 6 -16.25 -10.28 0.10
CA GLU A 6 -17.15 -10.86 1.11
C GLU A 6 -16.51 -10.86 2.49
N ALA A 7 -15.24 -11.25 2.60
CA ALA A 7 -14.50 -11.18 3.85
C ALA A 7 -14.49 -9.75 4.43
N TYR A 8 -14.38 -8.75 3.56
CA TYR A 8 -14.38 -7.34 3.93
C TYR A 8 -15.74 -6.80 4.35
N LYS A 9 -16.84 -7.28 3.75
CA LYS A 9 -18.20 -6.96 4.17
C LYS A 9 -18.50 -7.54 5.56
N ASN A 10 -18.02 -8.75 5.83
CA ASN A 10 -18.22 -9.42 7.12
C ASN A 10 -17.35 -8.85 8.25
N ASN A 11 -16.32 -8.06 7.92
CA ASN A 11 -15.40 -7.43 8.87
C ASN A 11 -15.24 -5.94 8.56
N PRO A 12 -16.25 -5.10 8.86
CA PRO A 12 -16.23 -3.69 8.51
C PRO A 12 -15.19 -2.91 9.33
N VAL A 13 -14.50 -1.95 8.69
CA VAL A 13 -13.53 -1.07 9.35
C VAL A 13 -14.12 0.34 9.49
N GLN A 14 -14.18 0.86 10.71
CA GLN A 14 -14.64 2.23 10.97
C GLN A 14 -13.51 3.24 10.75
N LEU A 15 -13.54 3.92 9.60
CA LEU A 15 -12.45 4.80 9.16
C LEU A 15 -12.54 6.25 9.68
N HIS A 16 -13.69 6.64 10.26
CA HIS A 16 -13.95 8.04 10.65
C HIS A 16 -13.07 8.56 11.78
N HIS A 17 -12.42 7.67 12.55
CA HIS A 17 -11.48 8.03 13.61
C HIS A 17 -10.00 7.91 13.21
N LEU A 18 -9.71 7.41 12.01
CA LEU A 18 -8.38 6.87 11.70
C LEU A 18 -7.56 7.74 10.76
N ILE A 19 -8.17 8.60 9.95
CA ILE A 19 -7.42 9.43 8.98
C ILE A 19 -8.08 10.81 8.76
N PRO A 20 -7.28 11.89 8.67
CA PRO A 20 -5.85 11.97 8.98
C PRO A 20 -5.63 12.38 10.43
N LEU A 21 -4.57 11.83 11.02
CA LEU A 21 -3.91 12.55 12.10
C LEU A 21 -3.52 13.92 11.54
N ASP A 22 -3.91 14.96 12.23
CA ASP A 22 -3.46 16.31 11.95
C ASP A 22 -2.00 16.43 12.39
N PHE A 23 -1.09 15.84 11.60
CA PHE A 23 0.33 15.76 11.93
C PHE A 23 0.95 17.13 12.30
N PRO A 24 0.58 18.25 11.65
CA PRO A 24 1.05 19.57 12.07
C PRO A 24 0.67 19.98 13.49
N SER A 25 -0.42 19.46 14.07
CA SER A 25 -0.84 19.79 15.44
C SER A 25 -0.32 18.82 16.51
N LEU A 26 0.29 17.70 16.11
CA LEU A 26 0.84 16.72 17.04
C LEU A 26 2.23 17.15 17.54
N ARG A 27 2.40 17.16 18.87
CA ARG A 27 3.69 17.43 19.53
C ARG A 27 4.55 16.19 19.77
N ALA A 28 3.93 15.01 19.72
CA ALA A 28 4.57 13.73 19.93
C ALA A 28 3.78 12.63 19.19
N VAL A 29 4.42 11.48 18.99
CA VAL A 29 3.76 10.28 18.44
C VAL A 29 2.66 9.84 19.39
N PRO A 30 1.39 9.72 18.94
CA PRO A 30 0.30 9.26 19.79
C PRO A 30 0.51 7.82 20.26
N GLU A 31 0.01 7.49 21.46
CA GLU A 31 0.09 6.12 22.01
C GLU A 31 -0.52 5.05 21.09
N SER A 32 -1.48 5.42 20.25
CA SER A 32 -2.03 4.54 19.22
C SER A 32 -1.01 4.10 18.15
N HIS A 33 0.10 4.80 18.00
CA HIS A 33 1.17 4.55 17.02
C HIS A 33 2.51 4.17 17.69
N VAL A 34 2.58 4.14 19.03
CA VAL A 34 3.77 3.66 19.75
C VAL A 34 3.71 2.14 19.82
N TRP A 35 4.60 1.47 19.07
CA TRP A 35 4.66 0.01 19.03
C TRP A 35 5.45 -0.56 20.21
N PRO A 36 5.03 -1.72 20.78
CA PRO A 36 5.77 -2.35 21.87
C PRO A 36 7.16 -2.80 21.43
N GLU A 37 8.11 -2.80 22.35
CA GLU A 37 9.49 -3.19 22.07
C GLU A 37 9.64 -4.66 21.62
N SER A 38 8.67 -5.52 21.93
CA SER A 38 8.59 -6.88 21.39
C SER A 38 8.41 -6.94 19.87
N TYR A 39 7.90 -5.87 19.25
CA TYR A 39 7.80 -5.71 17.80
C TYR A 39 9.02 -5.03 17.18
N ASN A 40 9.90 -4.46 18.00
CA ASN A 40 11.20 -4.02 17.51
C ASN A 40 11.99 -5.29 17.19
N PHE A 41 11.99 -5.66 15.92
CA PHE A 41 12.99 -6.60 15.42
C PHE A 41 14.34 -6.03 15.82
N ARG A 42 15.07 -6.74 16.68
CA ARG A 42 16.49 -6.50 16.85
C ARG A 42 17.09 -6.73 15.47
N LEU A 43 17.31 -5.63 14.74
CA LEU A 43 18.07 -5.66 13.52
C LEU A 43 19.44 -6.15 13.94
N SER A 44 19.73 -7.42 13.68
CA SER A 44 21.11 -7.85 13.58
C SER A 44 21.79 -6.89 12.62
N PRO A 45 23.07 -6.51 12.85
CA PRO A 45 23.81 -5.73 11.87
C PRO A 45 23.62 -6.38 10.50
N PRO A 46 23.35 -5.59 9.44
CA PRO A 46 23.07 -6.13 8.13
C PRO A 46 24.21 -7.09 7.77
N ASP A 47 23.87 -8.35 7.54
CA ASP A 47 24.83 -9.29 6.99
C ASP A 47 25.10 -8.85 5.56
N GLU A 48 26.30 -8.32 5.32
CA GLU A 48 26.72 -7.82 4.00
C GLU A 48 26.67 -8.91 2.92
N ASN A 49 26.62 -10.19 3.30
CA ASN A 49 26.50 -11.31 2.38
C ASN A 49 25.04 -11.66 2.04
N LEU A 50 24.06 -11.04 2.71
CA LEU A 50 22.66 -11.39 2.59
C LEU A 50 21.95 -10.42 1.64
N SER A 51 21.83 -10.81 0.38
CA SER A 51 21.10 -10.05 -0.65
C SER A 51 19.80 -10.74 -1.05
N ILE A 52 18.70 -9.99 -1.09
CA ILE A 52 17.42 -10.47 -1.65
C ILE A 52 17.67 -10.95 -3.09
N PRO A 53 17.17 -12.13 -3.49
CA PRO A 53 17.36 -12.64 -4.85
C PRO A 53 16.80 -11.69 -5.90
N ILE A 54 17.54 -11.54 -7.00
CA ILE A 54 17.09 -10.80 -8.19
C ILE A 54 16.82 -11.83 -9.29
N VAL A 55 15.61 -11.84 -9.82
CA VAL A 55 15.18 -12.73 -10.91
C VAL A 55 15.08 -11.94 -12.21
N ASP A 56 15.90 -12.31 -13.18
CA ASP A 56 15.79 -11.80 -14.55
C ASP A 56 14.67 -12.53 -15.30
N LEU A 57 13.62 -11.80 -15.74
CA LEU A 57 12.51 -12.42 -16.45
C LEU A 57 12.85 -12.85 -17.90
N LYS A 58 14.05 -12.53 -18.40
CA LYS A 58 14.56 -13.02 -19.69
C LYS A 58 15.43 -14.27 -19.55
N ASP A 59 15.74 -14.72 -18.33
CA ASP A 59 16.52 -15.93 -18.11
C ASP A 59 15.74 -17.16 -18.61
N PRO A 60 16.33 -18.05 -19.43
CA PRO A 60 15.67 -19.29 -19.87
C PRO A 60 15.26 -20.21 -18.71
N ASN A 61 15.90 -20.09 -17.54
CA ASN A 61 15.61 -20.86 -16.32
C ASN A 61 14.78 -20.07 -15.30
N ILE A 62 14.02 -19.06 -15.73
CA ILE A 62 13.18 -18.20 -14.87
C ILE A 62 12.33 -18.98 -13.84
N ALA A 63 11.72 -20.09 -14.24
CA ALA A 63 10.85 -20.88 -13.36
C ALA A 63 11.62 -21.47 -12.16
N ASP A 64 12.83 -21.99 -12.40
CA ASP A 64 13.69 -22.55 -11.35
C ASP A 64 14.23 -21.45 -10.43
N ASN A 65 14.58 -20.29 -10.99
CA ASN A 65 15.05 -19.15 -10.23
C ASN A 65 13.95 -18.61 -9.30
N ILE A 66 12.71 -18.47 -9.79
CA ILE A 66 11.55 -18.09 -8.98
C ILE A 66 11.29 -19.15 -7.91
N GLY A 67 11.26 -20.43 -8.28
CA GLY A 67 11.03 -21.52 -7.34
C GLY A 67 12.03 -21.51 -6.19
N ARG A 68 13.33 -21.36 -6.51
CA ARG A 68 14.40 -21.28 -5.52
C ARG A 68 14.27 -20.06 -4.61
N ALA A 69 13.98 -18.89 -5.16
CA ALA A 69 13.79 -17.68 -4.38
C ALA A 69 12.58 -17.78 -3.45
N CYS A 70 11.46 -18.32 -3.93
CA CYS A 70 10.29 -18.59 -3.10
C CYS A 70 10.59 -19.56 -1.95
N GLN A 71 11.35 -20.63 -2.20
CA GLN A 71 11.67 -21.64 -1.19
C GLN A 71 12.68 -21.17 -0.14
N THR A 72 13.67 -20.39 -0.56
CA THR A 72 14.78 -20.00 0.33
C THR A 72 14.57 -18.64 0.98
N TRP A 73 13.85 -17.72 0.34
CA TRP A 73 13.63 -16.35 0.82
C TRP A 73 12.16 -15.98 1.02
N GLY A 74 11.24 -16.49 0.21
CA GLY A 74 9.83 -16.08 0.20
C GLY A 74 9.58 -14.69 -0.42
N ILE A 75 10.64 -14.01 -0.87
CA ILE A 75 10.61 -12.72 -1.57
C ILE A 75 11.75 -12.66 -2.59
N PHE A 76 11.56 -11.90 -3.66
CA PHE A 76 12.58 -11.60 -4.68
C PHE A 76 12.25 -10.29 -5.40
N GLN A 77 13.27 -9.69 -6.00
CA GLN A 77 13.12 -8.58 -6.95
C GLN A 77 13.09 -9.12 -8.37
N VAL A 78 12.45 -8.40 -9.29
CA VAL A 78 12.41 -8.77 -10.71
C VAL A 78 13.08 -7.72 -11.58
N THR A 79 13.83 -8.15 -12.58
CA THR A 79 14.43 -7.30 -13.61
C THR A 79 14.00 -7.76 -15.00
N ASN A 80 14.21 -6.90 -16.01
CA ASN A 80 13.81 -7.17 -17.40
C ASN A 80 12.33 -7.56 -17.56
N HIS A 81 11.47 -7.02 -16.69
CA HIS A 81 10.04 -7.33 -16.65
C HIS A 81 9.23 -6.75 -17.84
N GLY A 82 9.88 -6.01 -18.74
CA GLY A 82 9.26 -5.51 -19.98
C GLY A 82 8.30 -4.32 -19.79
N LEU A 83 8.15 -3.80 -18.57
CA LEU A 83 7.36 -2.60 -18.33
C LEU A 83 8.16 -1.36 -18.80
N PRO A 84 7.53 -0.42 -19.51
CA PRO A 84 8.17 0.84 -19.88
C PRO A 84 8.61 1.62 -18.64
N SER A 85 9.81 2.20 -18.64
CA SER A 85 10.30 3.02 -17.53
C SER A 85 9.38 4.20 -17.23
N GLY A 86 8.88 4.87 -18.28
CA GLY A 86 7.94 5.99 -18.15
C GLY A 86 6.62 5.61 -17.43
N LEU A 87 6.20 4.35 -17.48
CA LEU A 87 5.00 3.90 -16.76
C LEU A 87 5.22 3.92 -15.23
N LEU A 88 6.42 3.53 -14.77
CA LEU A 88 6.75 3.58 -13.34
C LEU A 88 6.82 5.03 -12.85
N GLU A 89 7.43 5.91 -13.64
CA GLU A 89 7.49 7.34 -13.37
C GLU A 89 6.09 7.97 -13.27
N ASP A 90 5.18 7.61 -14.20
CA ASP A 90 3.79 8.04 -14.17
C ASP A 90 3.07 7.54 -12.91
N VAL A 91 3.20 6.26 -12.55
CA VAL A 91 2.58 5.72 -11.33
C VAL A 91 3.06 6.45 -10.07
N GLU A 92 4.37 6.69 -9.95
CA GLU A 92 4.91 7.43 -8.82
C GLU A 92 4.46 8.89 -8.80
N TYR A 93 4.41 9.55 -9.96
CA TYR A 93 3.92 10.92 -10.09
C TYR A 93 2.45 11.03 -9.65
N GLU A 94 1.60 10.12 -10.13
CA GLU A 94 0.17 10.08 -9.80
C GLU A 94 -0.06 9.79 -8.30
N ALA A 95 0.73 8.88 -7.71
CA ALA A 95 0.69 8.59 -6.28
C ALA A 95 1.07 9.82 -5.45
N ARG A 96 2.18 10.50 -5.79
CA ARG A 96 2.58 11.76 -5.13
C ARG A 96 1.49 12.82 -5.26
N ARG A 97 0.94 13.00 -6.48
CA ARG A 97 -0.13 13.97 -6.71
C ARG A 97 -1.37 13.68 -5.87
N LEU A 98 -1.75 12.43 -5.70
CA LEU A 98 -2.88 12.01 -4.85
C LEU A 98 -2.65 12.38 -3.38
N PHE A 99 -1.49 12.02 -2.83
CA PHE A 99 -1.21 12.21 -1.41
C PHE A 99 -0.88 13.67 -1.04
N SER A 100 -0.43 14.48 -2.01
CA SER A 100 -0.29 15.93 -1.86
C SER A 100 -1.61 16.71 -1.86
N LEU A 101 -2.74 16.09 -2.20
CA LEU A 101 -4.04 16.76 -2.11
C LEU A 101 -4.38 17.12 -0.66
N PRO A 102 -5.14 18.22 -0.43
CA PRO A 102 -5.69 18.53 0.89
C PRO A 102 -6.49 17.35 1.44
N VAL A 103 -6.43 17.15 2.76
CA VAL A 103 -7.19 16.10 3.46
C VAL A 103 -8.65 16.08 3.02
N GLU A 104 -9.32 17.24 2.98
CA GLU A 104 -10.75 17.31 2.66
C GLU A 104 -11.05 16.84 1.23
N GLN A 105 -10.09 16.96 0.31
CA GLN A 105 -10.22 16.41 -1.03
C GLN A 105 -10.03 14.88 -1.02
N LYS A 106 -9.03 14.36 -0.30
CA LYS A 106 -8.80 12.92 -0.13
C LYS A 106 -9.99 12.23 0.57
N ARG A 107 -10.65 12.91 1.50
CA ARG A 107 -11.82 12.39 2.24
C ARG A 107 -13.07 12.18 1.38
N LYS A 108 -13.16 12.81 0.20
CA LYS A 108 -14.28 12.59 -0.73
C LYS A 108 -14.35 11.18 -1.31
N VAL A 109 -13.25 10.44 -1.21
CA VAL A 109 -13.11 9.08 -1.72
C VAL A 109 -12.75 8.09 -0.62
N LEU A 110 -13.25 8.34 0.60
CA LEU A 110 -13.09 7.41 1.72
C LEU A 110 -13.65 6.04 1.33
N ARG A 111 -12.85 5.01 1.61
CA ARG A 111 -13.30 3.64 1.49
C ARG A 111 -14.51 3.41 2.40
N SER A 112 -15.55 2.74 1.90
CA SER A 112 -16.68 2.36 2.73
C SER A 112 -16.28 1.29 3.75
N PRO A 113 -16.97 1.15 4.90
CA PRO A 113 -16.58 0.19 5.94
C PRO A 113 -16.44 -1.26 5.42
N GLY A 114 -17.36 -1.69 4.55
CA GLY A 114 -17.33 -3.00 3.90
C GLY A 114 -16.61 -3.05 2.55
N GLY A 115 -16.09 -1.92 2.05
CA GLY A 115 -15.48 -1.81 0.72
C GLY A 115 -13.97 -2.07 0.73
N ALA A 116 -13.42 -2.48 -0.41
CA ALA A 116 -11.98 -2.68 -0.60
C ALA A 116 -11.26 -1.42 -1.11
N THR A 117 -11.95 -0.62 -1.92
CA THR A 117 -11.37 0.49 -2.71
C THR A 117 -11.59 1.84 -2.05
N GLY A 118 -10.60 2.73 -2.12
CA GLY A 118 -10.68 4.12 -1.66
C GLY A 118 -9.57 4.52 -0.68
N TYR A 119 -9.63 5.77 -0.23
CA TYR A 119 -8.72 6.34 0.77
C TYR A 119 -9.03 5.78 2.16
N GLY A 120 -7.99 5.41 2.92
CA GLY A 120 -8.15 4.80 4.24
C GLY A 120 -6.90 4.09 4.75
N CYS A 121 -6.98 3.57 5.98
CA CYS A 121 -5.91 2.72 6.53
C CYS A 121 -5.82 1.39 5.79
N ALA A 122 -4.76 0.62 6.00
CA ALA A 122 -4.68 -0.73 5.45
C ALA A 122 -5.82 -1.59 6.03
N ARG A 123 -6.39 -2.50 5.24
CA ARG A 123 -7.46 -3.40 5.72
C ARG A 123 -6.98 -4.33 6.85
N ILE A 124 -5.68 -4.54 6.96
CA ILE A 124 -5.06 -5.38 7.98
C ILE A 124 -4.92 -4.68 9.33
N THR A 125 -5.15 -3.37 9.41
CA THR A 125 -4.99 -2.57 10.64
C THR A 125 -5.66 -3.19 11.87
N PRO A 126 -6.89 -3.75 11.82
CA PRO A 126 -7.52 -4.37 12.99
C PRO A 126 -6.80 -5.61 13.55
N PHE A 127 -5.88 -6.23 12.79
CA PHE A 127 -5.09 -7.37 13.27
C PHE A 127 -3.89 -6.97 14.13
N PHE A 128 -3.66 -5.67 14.31
CA PHE A 128 -2.55 -5.15 15.07
C PHE A 128 -3.04 -4.37 16.30
N PRO A 129 -2.30 -4.42 17.42
CA PRO A 129 -2.66 -3.69 18.63
C PRO A 129 -2.43 -2.17 18.52
N LYS A 130 -1.70 -1.73 17.48
CA LYS A 130 -1.29 -0.35 17.24
C LYS A 130 -1.47 -0.02 15.76
N PHE A 131 -1.65 1.27 15.46
CA PHE A 131 -1.72 1.76 14.10
C PHE A 131 -0.33 1.93 13.50
N MET A 132 -0.25 1.64 12.20
CA MET A 132 0.95 1.87 11.42
C MET A 132 1.07 3.35 11.06
N TRP A 133 2.32 3.83 10.93
CA TRP A 133 2.58 5.19 10.47
C TRP A 133 2.46 5.29 8.94
N HIS A 134 1.24 5.38 8.43
CA HIS A 134 1.00 5.53 7.00
C HIS A 134 -0.34 6.23 6.70
N GLU A 135 -0.47 6.75 5.47
CA GLU A 135 -1.75 6.92 4.82
C GLU A 135 -1.85 5.99 3.60
N GLY A 136 -3.05 5.69 3.11
CA GLY A 136 -3.22 4.68 2.08
C GLY A 136 -4.39 4.94 1.16
N PHE A 137 -4.27 4.44 -0.07
CA PHE A 137 -5.33 4.41 -1.05
C PHE A 137 -5.32 3.03 -1.71
N THR A 138 -6.44 2.31 -1.65
CA THR A 138 -6.54 0.96 -2.23
C THR A 138 -7.33 1.03 -3.54
N ILE A 139 -6.80 0.43 -4.60
CA ILE A 139 -7.48 0.28 -5.89
C ILE A 139 -7.84 -1.21 -6.06
N MET A 140 -9.12 -1.54 -6.00
CA MET A 140 -9.65 -2.84 -6.43
C MET A 140 -10.64 -2.58 -7.56
N GLY A 141 -10.27 -2.97 -8.78
CA GLY A 141 -11.01 -2.63 -10.00
C GLY A 141 -10.60 -1.27 -10.58
N SER A 142 -11.56 -0.58 -11.22
CA SER A 142 -11.30 0.71 -11.86
C SER A 142 -11.07 1.84 -10.85
N SER A 143 -10.04 2.66 -11.07
CA SER A 143 -9.74 3.86 -10.28
C SER A 143 -10.49 5.10 -10.77
N VAL A 144 -11.16 5.03 -11.93
CA VAL A 144 -11.69 6.19 -12.64
C VAL A 144 -12.73 6.97 -11.83
N ASP A 145 -13.61 6.29 -11.12
CA ASP A 145 -14.67 6.98 -10.36
C ASP A 145 -14.10 7.80 -9.21
N HIS A 146 -13.06 7.28 -8.53
CA HIS A 146 -12.32 8.06 -7.55
C HIS A 146 -11.52 9.19 -8.21
N ALA A 147 -10.89 8.94 -9.36
CA ALA A 147 -10.14 9.97 -10.08
C ALA A 147 -11.05 11.13 -10.53
N ARG A 148 -12.29 10.86 -10.95
CA ARG A 148 -13.30 11.89 -11.28
C ARG A 148 -13.65 12.77 -10.09
N VAL A 149 -13.78 12.17 -8.90
CA VAL A 149 -14.07 12.90 -7.66
C VAL A 149 -12.86 13.72 -7.21
N LEU A 150 -11.65 13.14 -7.28
CA LEU A 150 -10.40 13.78 -6.86
C LEU A 150 -9.94 14.88 -7.80
N TRP A 151 -10.06 14.67 -9.12
CA TRP A 151 -9.63 15.59 -10.17
C TRP A 151 -10.71 15.75 -11.24
N PRO A 152 -11.78 16.53 -10.98
CA PRO A 152 -12.91 16.70 -11.90
C PRO A 152 -12.52 17.15 -13.31
N HIS A 153 -11.41 17.88 -13.45
CA HIS A 153 -10.90 18.36 -14.74
C HIS A 153 -9.64 17.61 -15.23
N GLY A 154 -9.10 16.66 -14.44
CA GLY A 154 -7.83 15.97 -14.72
C GLY A 154 -7.92 14.45 -14.82
N TYR A 155 -9.09 13.85 -14.61
CA TYR A 155 -9.27 12.39 -14.54
C TYR A 155 -9.07 11.65 -15.88
N LYS A 156 -8.99 12.36 -17.01
CA LYS A 156 -8.89 11.76 -18.35
C LYS A 156 -7.63 10.91 -18.56
N ARG A 157 -6.59 11.09 -17.75
CA ARG A 157 -5.36 10.30 -17.80
C ARG A 157 -5.50 8.87 -17.26
N PHE A 158 -6.62 8.57 -16.60
CA PHE A 158 -6.94 7.23 -16.07
C PHE A 158 -7.83 6.41 -17.03
N TRP A 159 -7.98 6.85 -18.30
CA TRP A 159 -8.74 6.21 -19.37
C TRP A 159 -7.82 5.70 -20.48
#